data_AF-A0AAU0HMG9-F1
#
_entry.id   AF-A0AAU0HMG9-F1
#
_cell.length_a   1.000
_cell.length_b   1.000
_cell.length_c   1.000
_cell.angle_alpha   90.00
_cell.angle_beta   90.00
_cell.angle_gamma   90.00
#
_symmetry.space_group_name_H-M   'P 1'
#
loop_
_entity.id
_entity.type
_entity.pdbx_description
1 polymer ?
#
loop_
_entity_poly.entity_id
_entity_poly.type
_entity_poly.pdbx_seq_one_letter_code
_entity_poly.pdbx_strand_id
1 'polypeptide(L)'
;MASRRWGRFVAARPGALGTGEVLARGGTLAVGADGLALEAPLTVEGGMLELFYDEVPSAGERIVLATAPSIEGAFDKIRAGDLPHEVEQGGTEIALRIAEAG
;
A
#
# COMPACT_ATOMS: atom_id res chain seq x y z
N MET A 1 12.16 27.21 -5.47
CA MET A 1 11.93 25.80 -5.10
C MET A 1 10.43 25.56 -5.11
N ALA A 2 9.91 24.74 -6.02
CA ALA A 2 8.48 24.40 -6.03
C ALA A 2 8.23 23.34 -4.95
N SER A 3 7.47 23.69 -3.91
CA SER A 3 6.96 22.70 -2.95
C SER A 3 6.04 21.74 -3.70
N ARG A 4 6.51 20.52 -3.97
CA ARG A 4 5.65 19.44 -4.46
C ARG A 4 4.59 19.18 -3.37
N ARG A 5 3.34 19.52 -3.66
CA ARG A 5 2.20 19.16 -2.83
C ARG A 5 1.83 17.73 -3.18
N TRP A 6 2.02 16.82 -2.23
CA TRP A 6 1.66 15.41 -2.36
C TRP A 6 0.13 15.33 -2.20
N GLY A 7 -0.56 14.78 -3.19
CA GLY A 7 -2.01 14.52 -3.11
C GLY A 7 -2.26 13.23 -2.34
N ARG A 8 -3.30 13.21 -1.51
CA ARG A 8 -3.79 11.98 -0.87
C ARG A 8 -4.81 11.32 -1.79
N PHE A 9 -4.55 10.09 -2.20
CA PHE A 9 -5.53 9.26 -2.92
C PHE A 9 -6.05 8.19 -1.96
N VAL A 10 -7.37 8.13 -1.76
CA VAL A 10 -8.04 7.15 -0.91
C VAL A 10 -9.08 6.42 -1.75
N ALA A 11 -8.83 5.14 -2.03
CA ALA A 11 -9.85 4.25 -2.57
C ALA A 11 -10.64 3.67 -1.41
N ALA A 12 -11.95 3.93 -1.37
CA ALA A 12 -12.81 3.40 -0.30
C ALA A 12 -13.07 1.89 -0.42
N ARG A 13 -12.79 1.28 -1.57
CA ARG A 13 -12.94 -0.15 -1.86
C ARG A 13 -12.12 -0.56 -3.09
N PRO A 14 -11.72 -1.85 -3.22
CA PRO A 14 -10.89 -2.33 -4.32
C PRO A 14 -11.38 -1.96 -5.74
N GLY A 15 -12.69 -2.07 -6.01
CA GLY A 15 -13.27 -1.74 -7.31
C GLY A 15 -13.44 -0.23 -7.62
N ALA A 16 -12.99 0.67 -6.75
CA ALA A 16 -13.15 2.11 -6.94
C ALA A 16 -12.21 2.70 -8.02
N LEU A 17 -11.15 1.97 -8.40
CA LEU A 17 -10.12 2.42 -9.34
C LEU A 17 -10.41 2.08 -10.81
N GLY A 18 -11.48 1.34 -11.09
CA GLY A 18 -11.80 0.87 -12.44
C GLY A 18 -10.77 -0.13 -12.98
N THR A 19 -10.85 -0.43 -14.27
CA THR A 19 -10.00 -1.43 -14.95
C THR A 19 -8.75 -0.83 -15.62
N GLY A 20 -8.45 0.45 -15.34
CA GLY A 20 -7.29 1.14 -15.91
C GLY A 20 -6.04 0.94 -15.07
N GLU A 21 -4.87 1.12 -15.68
CA GLU A 21 -3.58 1.08 -14.98
C GLU A 21 -3.49 2.14 -13.88
N VAL A 22 -2.85 1.77 -12.77
CA VAL A 22 -2.63 2.67 -11.63
C VAL A 22 -1.16 3.08 -11.58
N LEU A 23 -0.93 4.39 -11.64
CA LEU A 23 0.40 4.99 -11.44
C LEU A 23 0.46 5.65 -10.06
N ALA A 24 1.28 5.10 -9.18
CA ALA A 24 1.62 5.74 -7.90
C ALA A 24 2.95 6.51 -8.06
N ARG A 25 2.89 7.84 -8.00
CA ARG A 25 4.07 8.69 -8.17
C ARG A 25 4.12 9.79 -7.13
N GLY A 26 5.16 9.76 -6.30
CA GLY A 26 5.50 10.87 -5.43
C GLY A 26 4.31 11.37 -4.60
N GLY A 27 3.56 10.42 -4.02
CA GLY A 27 2.37 10.65 -3.19
C GLY A 27 2.31 9.68 -2.00
N THR A 28 1.27 9.83 -1.17
CA THR A 28 0.90 8.80 -0.17
C THR A 28 -0.35 8.08 -0.66
N LEU A 29 -0.26 6.76 -0.79
CA LEU A 29 -1.38 5.87 -1.01
C LEU A 29 -1.77 5.26 0.34
N ALA A 30 -2.98 5.58 0.82
CA ALA A 30 -3.51 5.02 2.05
C ALA A 30 -4.48 3.87 1.73
N VAL A 31 -4.32 2.74 2.40
CA VAL A 31 -5.15 1.54 2.22
C VAL A 31 -5.71 1.08 3.56
N GLY A 32 -6.92 0.54 3.57
CA GLY A 32 -7.52 -0.08 4.75
C GLY A 32 -6.99 -1.48 5.00
N ALA A 33 -7.46 -2.12 6.08
CA ALA A 33 -7.13 -3.52 6.41
C ALA A 33 -7.48 -4.53 5.30
N ASP A 34 -8.52 -4.23 4.51
CA ASP A 34 -8.91 -5.06 3.35
C ASP A 34 -7.96 -4.88 2.13
N GLY A 35 -7.02 -3.95 2.20
CA GLY A 35 -6.06 -3.64 1.16
C GLY A 35 -6.67 -3.03 -0.11
N LEU A 36 -5.90 -3.09 -1.19
CA LEU A 36 -6.24 -2.57 -2.50
C LEU A 36 -6.11 -3.67 -3.56
N ALA A 37 -7.22 -4.26 -4.01
CA ALA A 37 -7.19 -5.18 -5.15
C ALA A 37 -7.44 -4.43 -6.47
N LEU A 38 -6.47 -4.52 -7.38
CA LEU A 38 -6.52 -3.95 -8.72
C LEU A 38 -6.76 -5.04 -9.75
N GLU A 39 -7.60 -4.74 -10.73
CA GLU A 39 -7.80 -5.60 -11.91
C GLU A 39 -6.80 -5.29 -13.05
N ALA A 40 -5.95 -4.28 -12.85
CA ALA A 40 -4.98 -3.79 -13.82
C ALA A 40 -3.58 -3.67 -13.20
N PRO A 41 -2.50 -3.66 -14.02
CA PRO A 41 -1.14 -3.48 -13.53
C PRO A 41 -0.95 -2.24 -12.65
N LEU A 42 -0.06 -2.37 -11.66
CA LEU A 42 0.38 -1.30 -10.78
C LEU A 42 1.84 -0.95 -11.09
N THR A 43 2.08 0.29 -11.51
CA THR A 43 3.44 0.85 -11.63
C THR A 43 3.71 1.81 -10.48
N VAL A 44 4.79 1.59 -9.75
CA VAL A 44 5.19 2.41 -8.61
C VAL A 44 6.49 3.15 -8.90
N GLU A 45 6.41 4.47 -8.96
CA GLU A 45 7.54 5.38 -9.17
C GLU A 45 7.90 6.14 -7.87
N GLY A 46 7.96 5.42 -6.74
CA GLY A 46 8.22 5.97 -5.41
C GLY A 46 6.97 6.46 -4.68
N GLY A 47 7.17 7.08 -3.51
CA GLY A 47 6.12 7.51 -2.59
C GLY A 47 5.96 6.64 -1.34
N MET A 48 4.86 6.82 -0.61
CA MET A 48 4.57 6.09 0.62
C MET A 48 3.27 5.28 0.49
N LEU A 49 3.31 4.01 0.87
CA LEU A 49 2.12 3.19 1.08
C LEU A 49 1.86 3.07 2.59
N GLU A 50 0.65 3.41 3.04
CA GLU A 50 0.32 3.44 4.46
C GLU A 50 -0.96 2.64 4.74
N LEU A 51 -0.85 1.65 5.62
CA LEU A 51 -1.99 0.95 6.18
C LEU A 51 -2.67 1.82 7.24
N PHE A 52 -3.97 2.03 7.04
CA PHE A 52 -4.90 2.56 8.02
C PHE A 52 -5.77 1.44 8.57
N TYR A 53 -5.94 1.43 9.88
CA TYR A 53 -6.73 0.44 10.59
C TYR A 53 -7.53 1.12 11.70
N ASP A 54 -8.77 0.68 11.88
CA ASP A 54 -9.62 1.14 13.00
C ASP A 54 -9.33 0.33 14.27
N GLU A 55 -8.93 -0.93 14.11
CA GLU A 55 -8.48 -1.83 15.18
C GLU A 55 -7.01 -2.18 14.97
N VAL A 56 -6.20 -2.16 16.04
CA VAL A 56 -4.76 -2.43 15.96
C VAL A 56 -4.54 -3.87 15.50
N PRO A 57 -3.83 -4.11 14.38
CA PRO A 57 -3.50 -5.46 13.93
C PRO A 57 -2.73 -6.26 14.96
N SER A 58 -2.93 -7.58 14.95
CA SER A 58 -2.28 -8.50 15.86
C SER A 58 -0.80 -8.71 15.50
N ALA A 59 0.01 -8.98 16.52
CA ALA A 59 1.38 -9.43 16.31
C ALA A 59 1.42 -10.71 15.45
N GLY A 60 2.34 -10.77 14.48
CA GLY A 60 2.46 -11.86 13.52
C GLY A 60 1.42 -11.84 12.39
N GLU A 61 0.43 -10.94 12.45
CA GLU A 61 -0.61 -10.82 11.43
C GLU A 61 0.00 -10.41 10.09
N ARG A 62 -0.47 -11.07 9.03
CA ARG A 62 -0.09 -10.77 7.65
C ARG A 62 -1.24 -10.03 6.97
N ILE A 63 -0.96 -8.82 6.50
CA ILE A 63 -1.95 -7.90 5.92
C ILE A 63 -1.55 -7.61 4.49
N VAL A 64 -2.44 -7.89 3.54
CA VAL A 64 -2.20 -7.60 2.13
C VAL A 64 -2.61 -6.16 1.86
N LEU A 65 -1.65 -5.32 1.47
CA LEU A 65 -1.88 -3.90 1.20
C LEU A 65 -2.34 -3.66 -0.22
N ALA A 66 -1.79 -4.40 -1.18
CA ALA A 66 -2.17 -4.29 -2.58
C ALA A 66 -2.00 -5.62 -3.33
N THR A 67 -2.95 -5.93 -4.21
CA THR A 67 -2.84 -7.00 -5.21
C THR A 67 -3.09 -6.42 -6.60
N ALA A 68 -2.36 -6.91 -7.59
CA ALA A 68 -2.52 -6.52 -8.99
C ALA A 68 -2.06 -7.67 -9.91
N PRO A 69 -2.48 -7.72 -11.19
CA PRO A 69 -1.98 -8.67 -12.17
C PRO A 69 -0.45 -8.62 -12.34
N SER A 70 0.12 -7.41 -12.20
CA SER A 70 1.56 -7.20 -12.06
C SER A 70 1.82 -5.94 -11.22
N ILE A 71 2.92 -5.96 -10.46
CA ILE A 71 3.44 -4.85 -9.67
C ILE A 71 4.88 -4.63 -10.09
N GLU A 72 5.16 -3.44 -10.60
CA GLU A 72 6.51 -3.02 -11.02
C GLU A 72 6.97 -1.80 -10.22
N GLY A 73 8.26 -1.73 -9.94
CA GLY A 73 8.85 -0.69 -9.11
C GLY A 73 8.63 -0.91 -7.61
N ALA A 74 8.82 0.14 -6.81
CA ALA A 74 8.68 0.08 -5.36
C ALA A 74 8.29 1.43 -4.78
N PHE A 75 7.57 1.41 -3.66
CA PHE A 75 7.36 2.60 -2.85
C PHE A 75 8.67 2.95 -2.15
N ASP A 76 8.94 4.25 -1.95
CA ASP A 76 10.08 4.70 -1.16
C ASP A 76 9.92 4.30 0.33
N LYS A 77 8.67 4.16 0.77
CA LYS A 77 8.33 3.77 2.13
C LYS A 77 7.01 3.01 2.22
N ILE A 78 6.94 2.02 3.10
CA ILE A 78 5.70 1.34 3.47
C ILE A 78 5.55 1.43 5.00
N ARG A 79 4.32 1.63 5.51
CA ARG A 79 4.03 1.84 6.94
C ARG A 79 2.71 1.20 7.37
N ALA A 80 2.65 0.83 8.64
CA ALA A 80 1.42 0.49 9.38
C ALA A 80 1.39 1.27 10.71
N GLY A 81 1.09 2.57 10.64
CA GLY A 81 1.23 3.47 11.79
C GLY A 81 2.63 3.42 12.39
N ASP A 82 2.69 3.24 13.71
CA ASP A 82 3.94 3.05 14.48
C ASP A 82 4.26 1.57 14.77
N LEU A 83 3.50 0.63 14.21
CA LEU A 83 3.74 -0.79 14.45
C LEU A 83 5.02 -1.26 13.73
N PRO A 84 5.90 -2.01 14.40
CA PRO A 84 7.01 -2.66 13.73
C PRO A 84 6.47 -3.70 12.75
N HIS A 85 7.03 -3.74 11.54
CA HIS A 85 6.57 -4.63 10.48
C HIS A 85 7.70 -4.96 9.50
N GLU A 86 7.53 -6.10 8.83
CA GLU A 86 8.33 -6.51 7.69
C GLU A 86 7.50 -6.38 6.41
N VAL A 87 8.15 -5.94 5.33
CA VAL A 87 7.52 -5.79 4.02
C VAL A 87 7.78 -7.04 3.19
N GLU A 88 6.71 -7.64 2.69
CA GLU A 88 6.74 -8.71 1.70
C GLU A 88 6.24 -8.13 0.37
N GLN A 89 7.16 -7.75 -0.53
CA GLN A 89 6.79 -7.27 -1.87
C GLN A 89 7.19 -8.29 -2.95
N GLY A 90 6.20 -8.74 -3.72
CA GLY A 90 6.35 -9.60 -4.89
C GLY A 90 5.81 -8.94 -6.17
N GLY A 91 5.88 -9.68 -7.27
CA GLY A 91 5.45 -9.20 -8.59
C GLY A 91 3.94 -9.04 -8.76
N THR A 92 3.12 -9.45 -7.80
CA THR A 92 1.64 -9.36 -7.86
C THR A 92 1.00 -8.92 -6.55
N GLU A 93 1.79 -8.81 -5.48
CA GLU A 93 1.29 -8.53 -4.14
C GLU A 93 2.29 -7.71 -3.34
N ILE A 94 1.79 -6.75 -2.56
CA ILE A 94 2.51 -6.05 -1.50
C ILE A 94 1.78 -6.37 -0.19
N ALA A 95 2.49 -6.95 0.76
CA ALA A 95 1.97 -7.27 2.09
C ALA A 95 2.89 -6.79 3.20
N LEU A 96 2.33 -6.66 4.39
CA LEU A 96 3.05 -6.46 5.63
C LEU A 96 2.86 -7.66 6.53
N ARG A 97 3.90 -7.98 7.29
CA ARG A 97 3.81 -8.83 8.47
C ARG A 97 4.09 -7.98 9.70
N ILE A 98 3.13 -7.88 10.62
CA ILE A 98 3.31 -7.17 11.88
C ILE A 98 4.30 -7.97 12.72
N ALA A 99 5.37 -7.33 13.18
CA ALA A 99 6.40 -8.01 13.95
C ALA A 99 5.83 -8.47 15.29
N GLU A 100 6.34 -9.61 15.79
CA GLU A 100 6.02 -10.05 17.14
C GLU A 100 6.69 -9.12 18.16
N ALA A 101 5.99 -8.82 19.26
CA ALA A 101 6.61 -8.14 20.38
C ALA A 101 7.60 -9.12 21.03
N GLY A 102 8.90 -8.85 20.85
CA GLY A 102 9.98 -9.62 21.48
C GLY A 102 10.05 -9.45 22.99
#